data_AF-A0A349YSI9-F1
#
_entry.id   AF-A0A349YSI9-F1
#
_cell.length_a   1.000
_cell.length_b   1.000
_cell.length_c   1.000
_cell.angle_alpha   90.00
_cell.angle_beta   90.00
_cell.angle_gamma   90.00
#
_symmetry.space_group_name_H-M   'P 1'
#
loop_
_entity.id
_entity.type
_entity.pdbx_description
1 polymer ?
#
loop_
_entity_poly.entity_id
_entity_poly.type
_entity_poly.pdbx_seq_one_letter_code
_entity_poly.pdbx_strand_id
1 'polypeptide(L)'
;MQETTTKIGEHVLPNIDYLGQSTIDSASALYTIKLYKPEEYFANIESRTNFINGVERLVRSSDRYSKYKNHLMHEVGLGHCAVLKGLTEDDCDIELHHGPVFTLFDICSIIVEYYILRRWKITTFRIADTVLTEHELDRVNCVMLSSSVHEQVHLRNVFISMKQTWGDIEAFIEKYYDAIGPELRMKYNRYFDRSLLEDSDDNGMFMLNPYLLSN
;
A
#
# COMPACT_ATOMS: atom_id res chain seq x y z
N MET A 1 45.10 -27.72 -9.89
CA MET A 1 44.25 -27.16 -8.82
C MET A 1 42.81 -27.39 -9.25
N GLN A 2 42.18 -28.46 -8.74
CA GLN A 2 40.79 -28.79 -9.02
C GLN A 2 39.92 -28.00 -8.03
N GLU A 3 39.04 -27.13 -8.54
CA GLU A 3 37.98 -26.55 -7.72
C GLU A 3 36.92 -27.62 -7.45
N THR A 4 36.96 -28.17 -6.24
CA THR A 4 35.87 -28.94 -5.66
C THR A 4 34.72 -28.01 -5.31
N THR A 5 33.68 -27.99 -6.16
CA THR A 5 32.38 -27.43 -5.80
C THR A 5 31.67 -28.44 -4.89
N THR A 6 31.62 -28.12 -3.60
CA THR A 6 30.85 -28.84 -2.60
C THR A 6 29.37 -28.83 -2.99
N LYS A 7 28.82 -30.00 -3.35
CA LYS A 7 27.37 -30.20 -3.49
C LYS A 7 26.72 -30.04 -2.11
N ILE A 8 26.06 -28.91 -1.92
CA ILE A 8 25.08 -28.70 -0.85
C ILE A 8 23.97 -29.73 -1.06
N GLY A 9 23.65 -30.52 -0.04
CA GLY A 9 22.74 -31.67 -0.13
C GLY A 9 21.41 -31.32 -0.81
N GLU A 10 21.11 -32.04 -1.89
CA GLU A 10 19.86 -31.92 -2.63
C GLU A 10 18.72 -32.54 -1.81
N HIS A 11 18.03 -31.71 -1.01
CA HIS A 11 16.67 -32.04 -0.60
C HIS A 11 15.76 -31.86 -1.84
N VAL A 12 15.70 -32.90 -2.68
CA VAL A 12 14.77 -32.95 -3.82
C VAL A 12 13.38 -33.19 -3.26
N LEU A 13 12.49 -32.19 -3.39
CA LEU A 13 11.08 -32.40 -3.10
C LEU A 13 10.50 -33.34 -4.16
N PRO A 14 9.78 -34.42 -3.78
CA PRO A 14 9.24 -35.36 -4.75
C PRO A 14 8.25 -34.65 -5.68
N ASN A 15 8.40 -34.87 -6.99
CA ASN A 15 7.56 -34.32 -8.06
C ASN A 15 7.62 -32.80 -8.25
N ILE A 16 8.72 -32.14 -7.84
CA ILE A 16 8.97 -30.73 -8.15
C ILE A 16 10.26 -30.62 -8.94
N ASP A 17 10.15 -30.13 -10.17
CA ASP A 17 11.28 -29.91 -11.07
C ASP A 17 11.60 -28.41 -11.16
N TYR A 18 12.85 -28.05 -10.83
CA TYR A 18 13.35 -26.70 -11.05
C TYR A 18 13.93 -26.59 -12.46
N LEU A 19 13.15 -26.03 -13.39
CA LEU A 19 13.52 -25.92 -14.81
C LEU A 19 14.54 -24.79 -15.10
N GLY A 20 15.05 -24.11 -14.07
CA GLY A 20 15.86 -22.91 -14.21
C GLY A 20 15.00 -21.66 -14.48
N GLN A 21 15.67 -20.50 -14.59
CA GLN A 21 15.04 -19.19 -14.87
C GLN A 21 13.86 -18.82 -13.94
N SER A 22 13.89 -19.30 -12.69
CA SER A 22 12.84 -19.06 -11.71
C SER A 22 11.46 -19.60 -12.12
N THR A 23 11.45 -20.75 -12.80
CA THR A 23 10.23 -21.51 -13.13
C THR A 23 10.20 -22.81 -12.35
N ILE A 24 9.04 -23.12 -11.77
CA ILE A 24 8.74 -24.35 -11.04
C ILE A 24 7.73 -25.14 -11.85
N ASP A 25 7.98 -26.44 -12.03
CA ASP A 25 7.08 -27.34 -12.72
C ASP A 25 6.92 -28.67 -11.97
N SER A 26 5.95 -29.47 -12.39
CA SER A 26 5.71 -30.82 -11.88
C SER A 26 5.19 -31.71 -13.01
N ALA A 27 5.59 -32.98 -13.01
CA ALA A 27 5.11 -33.96 -13.98
C ALA A 27 3.57 -34.11 -14.01
N SER A 28 2.87 -33.70 -12.94
CA SER A 28 1.40 -33.70 -12.86
C SER A 28 0.75 -32.32 -13.01
N ALA A 29 1.52 -31.24 -13.19
CA ALA A 29 0.97 -29.89 -13.29
C ALA A 29 0.43 -29.61 -14.70
N LEU A 30 -0.75 -28.97 -14.78
CA LEU A 30 -1.31 -28.50 -16.04
C LEU A 30 -0.59 -27.24 -16.57
N TYR A 31 0.15 -26.54 -15.70
CA TYR A 31 0.83 -25.30 -16.03
C TYR A 31 2.09 -25.10 -15.16
N THR A 32 3.09 -24.45 -15.74
CA THR A 32 4.32 -24.06 -15.04
C THR A 32 4.11 -22.80 -14.20
N ILE A 33 4.72 -22.72 -13.02
CA ILE A 33 4.69 -21.53 -12.17
C ILE A 33 5.96 -20.70 -12.41
N LYS A 34 5.79 -19.49 -12.92
CA LYS A 34 6.89 -18.52 -13.06
C LYS A 34 6.94 -17.58 -11.85
N LEU A 35 8.12 -17.45 -11.23
CA LEU A 35 8.37 -16.49 -10.15
C LEU A 35 8.20 -15.06 -10.65
N TYR A 36 8.86 -14.72 -11.76
CA TYR A 36 8.76 -13.41 -12.38
C TYR A 36 7.50 -13.32 -13.24
N LYS A 37 6.77 -12.22 -13.09
CA LYS A 37 5.61 -11.92 -13.92
C LYS A 37 6.04 -11.04 -15.09
N PRO A 38 5.86 -11.51 -16.34
CA PRO A 38 6.17 -10.69 -17.51
C PRO A 38 5.09 -9.62 -17.71
N GLU A 39 5.33 -8.64 -18.59
CA GLU A 39 4.39 -7.54 -18.84
C GLU A 39 3.01 -8.05 -19.30
N GLU A 40 2.98 -9.10 -20.14
CA GLU A 40 1.75 -9.68 -20.69
C GLU A 40 0.84 -10.27 -19.59
N TYR A 41 1.40 -10.67 -18.45
CA TYR A 41 0.62 -11.11 -17.29
C TYR A 41 -0.30 -10.00 -16.78
N PHE A 42 0.13 -8.74 -16.88
CA PHE A 42 -0.60 -7.58 -16.40
C PHE A 42 -1.58 -7.00 -17.44
N ALA A 43 -1.62 -7.55 -18.65
CA ALA A 43 -2.63 -7.19 -19.66
C ALA A 43 -4.02 -7.72 -19.29
N ASN A 44 -4.09 -8.80 -18.51
CA ASN A 44 -5.32 -9.32 -17.95
C ASN A 44 -5.64 -8.61 -16.62
N ILE A 45 -6.84 -8.00 -16.54
CA ILE A 45 -7.28 -7.19 -15.39
C ILE A 45 -7.35 -8.03 -14.11
N GLU A 46 -7.89 -9.25 -14.18
CA GLU A 46 -8.02 -10.13 -13.01
C GLU A 46 -6.64 -10.52 -12.45
N SER A 47 -5.71 -10.87 -13.33
CA SER A 47 -4.32 -11.21 -12.97
C SER A 47 -3.61 -10.01 -12.33
N ARG A 48 -3.79 -8.80 -12.89
CA ARG A 48 -3.27 -7.56 -12.33
C ARG A 48 -3.83 -7.29 -10.94
N THR A 49 -5.16 -7.35 -10.77
CA THR A 49 -5.83 -7.12 -9.48
C THR A 49 -5.39 -8.14 -8.43
N ASN A 50 -5.34 -9.43 -8.76
CA ASN A 50 -4.90 -10.47 -7.85
C ASN A 50 -3.45 -10.30 -7.42
N PHE A 51 -2.59 -9.86 -8.34
CA PHE A 51 -1.20 -9.56 -8.03
C PHE A 51 -1.08 -8.37 -7.07
N ILE A 52 -1.76 -7.27 -7.34
CA ILE A 52 -1.74 -6.08 -6.47
C ILE A 52 -2.28 -6.41 -5.08
N ASN A 53 -3.41 -7.12 -4.99
CA ASN A 53 -3.96 -7.61 -3.71
C ASN A 53 -2.94 -8.50 -2.96
N GLY A 54 -2.14 -9.28 -3.69
CA GLY A 54 -1.05 -10.06 -3.13
C GLY A 54 0.07 -9.20 -2.55
N VAL A 55 0.47 -8.14 -3.26
CA VAL A 55 1.46 -7.16 -2.78
C VAL A 55 0.94 -6.46 -1.53
N GLU A 56 -0.30 -5.97 -1.54
CA GLU A 56 -0.94 -5.31 -0.42
C GLU A 56 -0.94 -6.15 0.86
N ARG A 57 -1.27 -7.45 0.73
CA ARG A 57 -1.20 -8.38 1.87
C ARG A 57 0.22 -8.50 2.41
N LEU A 58 1.23 -8.63 1.55
CA LEU A 58 2.63 -8.72 1.97
C LEU A 58 3.14 -7.43 2.63
N VAL A 59 2.71 -6.26 2.15
CA VAL A 59 3.05 -4.97 2.77
C VAL A 59 2.46 -4.90 4.17
N ARG A 60 1.15 -5.16 4.32
CA ARG A 60 0.44 -5.03 5.61
C ARG A 60 0.89 -6.07 6.64
N SER A 61 1.30 -7.26 6.22
CA SER A 61 1.82 -8.30 7.12
C SER A 61 3.31 -8.17 7.43
N SER A 62 4.00 -7.19 6.85
CA SER A 62 5.43 -6.99 7.04
C SER A 62 5.73 -6.41 8.42
N ASP A 63 6.82 -6.88 9.03
CA ASP A 63 7.33 -6.30 10.27
C ASP A 63 7.81 -4.85 10.06
N ARG A 64 8.35 -4.53 8.87
CA ARG A 64 8.72 -3.16 8.47
C ARG A 64 7.52 -2.22 8.51
N TYR A 65 6.37 -2.66 8.00
CA TYR A 65 5.15 -1.86 8.04
C TYR A 65 4.68 -1.62 9.48
N SER A 66 4.70 -2.67 10.31
CA SER A 66 4.31 -2.57 11.72
C SER A 66 5.23 -1.63 12.51
N LYS A 67 6.55 -1.71 12.27
CA LYS A 67 7.54 -0.80 12.87
C LYS A 67 7.38 0.63 12.40
N TYR A 68 7.13 0.84 11.11
CA TYR A 68 6.86 2.17 10.57
C TYR A 68 5.62 2.81 11.21
N LYS A 69 4.52 2.06 11.29
CA LYS A 69 3.31 2.51 12.00
C LYS A 69 3.63 2.89 13.45
N ASN A 70 4.40 2.06 14.16
CA ASN A 70 4.79 2.30 15.54
C ASN A 70 5.64 3.58 15.68
N HIS A 71 6.59 3.81 14.77
CA HIS A 71 7.38 5.04 14.70
C HIS A 71 6.48 6.27 14.53
N LEU A 72 5.51 6.23 13.59
CA LEU A 72 4.56 7.33 13.41
C LEU A 72 3.74 7.60 14.68
N MET A 73 3.29 6.55 15.36
CA MET A 73 2.43 6.68 16.54
C MET A 73 3.19 7.31 17.72
N HIS A 74 4.35 6.77 18.07
CA HIS A 74 5.00 7.09 19.36
C HIS A 74 6.20 8.03 19.23
N GLU A 75 6.87 8.09 18.08
CA GLU A 75 8.03 8.97 17.88
C GLU A 75 7.65 10.27 17.17
N VAL A 76 6.80 10.18 16.14
CA VAL A 76 6.28 11.36 15.43
C VAL A 76 5.10 12.00 16.17
N GLY A 77 4.36 11.22 16.98
CA GLY A 77 3.25 11.70 17.81
C GLY A 77 1.89 11.63 17.11
N LEU A 78 1.72 10.76 16.12
CA LEU A 78 0.46 10.52 15.41
C LEU A 78 -0.41 9.44 16.06
N GLY A 79 -0.17 9.08 17.33
CA GLY A 79 -0.90 8.04 18.09
C GLY A 79 -2.35 8.36 18.47
N HIS A 80 -3.04 9.19 17.69
CA HIS A 80 -4.42 9.61 17.94
C HIS A 80 -5.21 9.72 16.63
N CYS A 81 -6.54 9.67 16.72
CA CYS A 81 -7.39 9.85 15.55
C CYS A 81 -7.34 11.31 15.06
N ALA A 82 -7.02 11.51 13.78
CA ALA A 82 -6.92 12.83 13.17
C ALA A 82 -8.26 13.61 13.10
N VAL A 83 -9.39 12.89 13.13
CA VAL A 83 -10.74 13.48 13.09
C VAL A 83 -11.28 13.67 14.51
N LEU A 84 -11.28 12.60 15.31
CA LEU A 84 -11.74 12.62 16.71
C LEU A 84 -10.52 12.71 17.64
N LYS A 85 -9.94 13.91 17.77
CA LYS A 85 -8.64 14.16 18.43
C LYS A 85 -8.52 13.63 19.87
N GLY A 86 -9.63 13.46 20.57
CA GLY A 86 -9.64 12.90 21.93
C GLY A 86 -9.46 11.39 21.99
N LEU A 87 -9.58 10.68 20.86
CA LEU A 87 -9.40 9.23 20.80
C LEU A 87 -7.94 8.88 20.54
N THR A 88 -7.36 8.19 21.50
CA THR A 88 -5.99 7.68 21.46
C THR A 88 -5.98 6.16 21.34
N GLU A 89 -4.79 5.58 21.23
CA GLU A 89 -4.60 4.12 21.25
C GLU A 89 -5.04 3.44 22.55
N ASP A 90 -5.13 4.18 23.66
CA ASP A 90 -5.65 3.67 24.94
C ASP A 90 -7.18 3.50 24.89
N ASP A 91 -7.86 4.25 24.01
CA ASP A 91 -9.33 4.27 23.91
C ASP A 91 -9.84 3.32 22.83
N CYS A 92 -9.12 3.19 21.70
CA CYS A 92 -9.53 2.39 20.55
C CYS A 92 -8.37 2.03 19.61
N ASP A 93 -8.62 1.08 18.72
CA ASP A 93 -7.68 0.73 17.64
C ASP A 93 -7.50 1.91 16.68
N ILE A 94 -6.26 2.42 16.62
CA ILE A 94 -5.83 3.43 15.65
C ILE A 94 -5.17 2.73 14.46
N GLU A 95 -5.69 2.97 13.27
CA GLU A 95 -5.27 2.40 12.00
C GLU A 95 -4.58 3.44 11.11
N LEU A 96 -3.58 2.99 10.36
CA LEU A 96 -2.93 3.83 9.35
C LEU A 96 -3.72 3.74 8.05
N HIS A 97 -4.43 4.81 7.71
CA HIS A 97 -5.18 4.91 6.48
C HIS A 97 -4.29 5.41 5.34
N HIS A 98 -4.13 4.60 4.30
CA HIS A 98 -3.50 5.00 3.04
C HIS A 98 -4.46 5.85 2.22
N GLY A 99 -4.27 7.16 2.29
CA GLY A 99 -5.22 8.10 1.74
C GLY A 99 -4.94 9.51 2.22
N PRO A 100 -5.64 10.50 1.64
CA PRO A 100 -6.91 10.34 0.93
C PRO A 100 -6.81 10.34 -0.61
N VAL A 101 -5.63 10.59 -1.19
CA VAL A 101 -5.47 10.68 -2.66
C VAL A 101 -5.20 9.32 -3.28
N PHE A 102 -4.11 8.68 -2.90
CA PHE A 102 -3.77 7.34 -3.35
C PHE A 102 -4.07 6.34 -2.24
N THR A 103 -4.81 5.30 -2.62
CA THR A 103 -4.98 4.10 -1.79
C THR A 103 -3.71 3.25 -1.88
N LEU A 104 -3.55 2.28 -0.97
CA LEU A 104 -2.43 1.33 -1.10
C LEU A 104 -2.49 0.57 -2.44
N PHE A 105 -3.68 0.24 -2.94
CA PHE A 105 -3.87 -0.34 -4.26
C PHE A 105 -3.31 0.57 -5.38
N ASP A 106 -3.59 1.87 -5.33
CA ASP A 106 -3.06 2.84 -6.30
C ASP A 106 -1.53 2.91 -6.23
N ILE A 107 -0.96 2.99 -5.02
CA ILE A 107 0.50 3.03 -4.78
C ILE A 107 1.17 1.77 -5.35
N CYS A 108 0.64 0.59 -5.04
CA CYS A 108 1.14 -0.68 -5.57
C CYS A 108 1.01 -0.72 -7.09
N SER A 109 -0.09 -0.23 -7.66
CA SER A 109 -0.31 -0.17 -9.11
C SER A 109 0.71 0.72 -9.81
N ILE A 110 0.96 1.92 -9.26
CA ILE A 110 1.95 2.88 -9.78
C ILE A 110 3.36 2.24 -9.77
N ILE A 111 3.74 1.58 -8.68
CA ILE A 111 5.06 0.95 -8.56
C ILE A 111 5.18 -0.24 -9.53
N VAL A 112 4.12 -1.03 -9.73
CA VAL A 112 4.10 -2.10 -10.76
C VAL A 112 4.32 -1.51 -12.15
N GLU A 113 3.59 -0.44 -12.49
CA GLU A 113 3.72 0.23 -13.80
C GLU A 113 5.14 0.79 -14.00
N TYR A 114 5.71 1.39 -12.95
CA TYR A 114 7.09 1.86 -12.97
C TYR A 114 8.09 0.74 -13.26
N TYR A 115 7.90 -0.45 -12.67
CA TYR A 115 8.74 -1.61 -12.95
C TYR A 115 8.58 -2.12 -14.39
N ILE A 116 7.36 -2.09 -14.94
CA ILE A 116 7.08 -2.45 -16.34
C ILE A 116 7.83 -1.52 -17.28
N LEU A 117 7.68 -0.20 -17.10
CA LEU A 117 8.35 0.82 -17.92
C LEU A 117 9.88 0.70 -17.90
N ARG A 118 10.45 0.26 -16.78
CA ARG A 118 11.90 0.05 -16.62
C ARG A 118 12.37 -1.35 -17.04
N ARG A 119 11.47 -2.23 -17.49
CA ARG A 119 11.73 -3.65 -17.81
C ARG A 119 12.42 -4.39 -16.67
N TRP A 120 12.05 -4.05 -15.44
CA TRP A 120 12.58 -4.69 -14.25
C TRP A 120 11.85 -5.99 -13.95
N LYS A 121 12.51 -6.88 -13.20
CA LYS A 121 11.90 -8.14 -12.77
C LYS A 121 10.80 -7.86 -11.75
N ILE A 122 9.60 -8.37 -12.01
CA ILE A 122 8.42 -8.15 -11.16
C ILE A 122 8.07 -9.44 -10.40
N THR A 123 7.95 -9.32 -9.08
CA THR A 123 7.40 -10.34 -8.16
C THR A 123 6.65 -9.59 -7.06
N THR A 124 5.73 -10.24 -6.38
CA THR A 124 5.01 -9.61 -5.26
C THR A 124 5.98 -9.14 -4.17
N PHE A 125 7.03 -9.90 -3.86
CA PHE A 125 8.08 -9.53 -2.90
C PHE A 125 8.83 -8.26 -3.29
N ARG A 126 9.23 -8.12 -4.56
CA ARG A 126 10.00 -6.95 -5.03
C ARG A 126 9.18 -5.67 -5.02
N ILE A 127 7.91 -5.77 -5.40
CA ILE A 127 7.00 -4.63 -5.36
C ILE A 127 6.69 -4.27 -3.90
N ALA A 128 6.40 -5.25 -3.04
CA ALA A 128 6.15 -5.02 -1.62
C ALA A 128 7.36 -4.37 -0.92
N ASP A 129 8.57 -4.83 -1.21
CA ASP A 129 9.82 -4.25 -0.71
C ASP A 129 9.98 -2.77 -1.12
N THR A 130 9.64 -2.45 -2.37
CA THR A 130 9.65 -1.05 -2.84
C THR A 130 8.60 -0.22 -2.12
N VAL A 131 7.37 -0.71 -1.99
CA VAL A 131 6.28 -0.01 -1.28
C VAL A 131 6.69 0.25 0.17
N LEU A 132 7.26 -0.72 0.87
CA LEU A 132 7.75 -0.56 2.25
C LEU A 132 8.87 0.48 2.33
N THR A 133 9.76 0.50 1.34
CA THR A 133 10.82 1.52 1.26
C THR A 133 10.23 2.92 1.07
N GLU A 134 9.17 3.07 0.28
CA GLU A 134 8.47 4.37 0.15
C GLU A 134 7.78 4.82 1.45
N HIS A 135 7.32 3.89 2.29
CA HIS A 135 6.83 4.21 3.63
C HIS A 135 7.98 4.70 4.52
N GLU A 136 9.09 3.97 4.59
CA GLU A 136 10.25 4.34 5.41
C GLU A 136 10.92 5.65 4.98
N LEU A 137 10.69 6.08 3.74
CA LEU A 137 11.14 7.38 3.22
C LEU A 137 10.08 8.47 3.35
N ASP A 138 8.98 8.20 4.07
CA ASP A 138 7.84 9.09 4.27
C ASP A 138 7.25 9.65 2.98
N ARG A 139 7.25 8.90 1.87
CA ARG A 139 6.68 9.37 0.57
C ARG A 139 5.26 8.89 0.32
N VAL A 140 4.77 7.97 1.15
CA VAL A 140 3.39 7.50 1.08
C VAL A 140 2.52 8.38 1.95
N ASN A 141 1.50 8.99 1.36
CA ASN A 141 0.54 9.77 2.12
C ASN A 141 -0.32 8.87 3.03
N CYS A 142 -0.42 9.21 4.30
CA CYS A 142 -1.26 8.49 5.25
C CYS A 142 -1.83 9.38 6.36
N VAL A 143 -2.85 8.89 7.05
CA VAL A 143 -3.45 9.54 8.22
C VAL A 143 -3.87 8.50 9.23
N MET A 144 -3.71 8.80 10.52
CA MET A 144 -4.07 7.90 11.62
C MET A 144 -5.54 8.12 12.00
N LEU A 145 -6.34 7.06 11.94
CA LEU A 145 -7.78 7.11 12.16
C LEU A 145 -8.21 6.00 13.12
N SER A 146 -9.24 6.25 13.94
CA SER A 146 -9.91 5.13 14.61
C SER A 146 -10.59 4.25 13.57
N SER A 147 -10.75 2.97 13.85
CA SER A 147 -11.38 2.00 12.94
C SER A 147 -12.76 2.46 12.42
N SER A 148 -13.59 3.07 13.27
CA SER A 148 -14.89 3.62 12.86
C SER A 148 -14.77 4.82 11.91
N VAL A 149 -13.85 5.75 12.17
CA VAL A 149 -13.62 6.89 11.28
C VAL A 149 -13.03 6.42 9.95
N HIS A 150 -12.13 5.43 9.99
CA HIS A 150 -11.55 4.81 8.80
C HIS A 150 -12.64 4.27 7.86
N GLU A 151 -13.65 3.59 8.40
CA GLU A 151 -14.82 3.15 7.63
C GLU A 151 -15.61 4.32 7.03
N GLN A 152 -15.85 5.39 7.80
CA GLN A 152 -16.58 6.56 7.29
C GLN A 152 -15.83 7.30 6.17
N VAL A 153 -14.49 7.31 6.22
CA VAL A 153 -13.66 7.83 5.13
C VAL A 153 -13.79 6.96 3.88
N HIS A 154 -13.79 5.63 4.03
CA HIS A 154 -14.04 4.71 2.91
C HIS A 154 -15.43 4.90 2.28
N LEU A 155 -16.44 5.17 3.11
CA LEU A 155 -17.81 5.47 2.67
C LEU A 155 -17.98 6.89 2.12
N ARG A 156 -16.93 7.73 2.16
CA ARG A 156 -16.94 9.14 1.73
C ARG A 156 -17.86 10.06 2.52
N ASN A 157 -18.20 9.66 3.76
CA ASN A 157 -18.94 10.49 4.70
C ASN A 157 -18.02 11.50 5.39
N VAL A 158 -16.72 11.24 5.42
CA VAL A 158 -15.70 12.14 5.98
C VAL A 158 -14.71 12.52 4.88
N PHE A 159 -14.46 13.82 4.74
CA PHE A 159 -13.42 14.38 3.89
C PHE A 159 -12.21 14.76 4.74
N ILE A 160 -11.02 14.34 4.31
CA ILE A 160 -9.74 14.66 4.96
C ILE A 160 -8.93 15.50 3.98
N SER A 161 -8.73 16.78 4.27
CA SER A 161 -7.83 17.63 3.50
C SER A 161 -6.40 17.10 3.55
N MET A 162 -5.66 17.23 2.44
CA MET A 162 -4.24 16.88 2.37
C MET A 162 -3.38 17.64 3.40
N LYS A 163 -3.87 18.75 3.94
CA LYS A 163 -3.21 19.50 5.02
C LYS A 163 -3.07 18.69 6.32
N GLN A 164 -3.88 17.64 6.51
CA GLN A 164 -3.88 16.79 7.70
C GLN A 164 -3.16 15.45 7.52
N THR A 165 -2.56 15.21 6.34
CA THR A 165 -1.93 13.93 6.04
C THR A 165 -0.43 13.99 6.32
N TRP A 166 0.12 12.86 6.75
CA TRP A 166 1.55 12.63 6.81
C TRP A 166 2.08 12.15 5.45
N GLY A 167 3.32 12.51 5.12
CA GLY A 167 4.05 12.01 3.95
C GLY A 167 4.23 13.03 2.81
N ASP A 168 5.39 12.96 2.16
CA ASP A 168 5.80 13.72 0.99
C ASP A 168 5.32 13.04 -0.31
N ILE A 169 4.02 13.21 -0.57
CA ILE A 169 3.37 12.69 -1.78
C ILE A 169 3.93 13.34 -3.06
N GLU A 170 4.44 14.56 -2.98
CA GLU A 170 5.03 15.25 -4.13
C GLU A 170 6.31 14.53 -4.58
N ALA A 171 7.19 14.16 -3.64
CA ALA A 171 8.38 13.36 -3.94
C ALA A 171 8.03 11.97 -4.48
N PHE A 172 6.91 11.37 -4.05
CA PHE A 172 6.40 10.14 -4.66
C PHE A 172 5.98 10.37 -6.11
N ILE A 173 5.16 11.39 -6.36
CA ILE A 173 4.66 11.72 -7.70
C ILE A 173 5.80 12.07 -8.65
N GLU A 174 6.79 12.83 -8.20
CA GLU A 174 7.96 13.18 -9.00
C GLU A 174 8.75 11.92 -9.39
N LYS A 175 9.01 11.03 -8.43
CA LYS A 175 9.75 9.79 -8.66
C LYS A 175 9.05 8.85 -9.66
N TYR A 176 7.73 8.76 -9.56
CA TYR A 176 6.91 7.82 -10.35
C TYR A 176 6.13 8.50 -11.48
N TYR A 177 6.51 9.73 -11.87
CA TYR A 177 5.74 10.59 -12.77
C TYR A 177 5.28 9.91 -14.07
N ASP A 178 6.17 9.14 -14.71
CA ASP A 178 5.91 8.45 -15.97
C ASP A 178 5.02 7.20 -15.83
N ALA A 179 4.93 6.65 -14.62
CA ALA A 179 4.07 5.50 -14.28
C ALA A 179 2.66 5.91 -13.80
N ILE A 180 2.45 7.18 -13.47
CA ILE A 180 1.13 7.68 -13.04
C ILE A 180 0.30 8.03 -14.27
N GLY A 181 -0.68 7.19 -14.57
CA GLY A 181 -1.60 7.39 -15.69
C GLY A 181 -2.54 8.60 -15.55
N PRO A 182 -3.20 9.04 -16.64
CA PRO A 182 -4.03 10.25 -16.65
C PRO A 182 -5.13 10.26 -15.61
N GLU A 183 -5.79 9.12 -15.36
CA GLU A 183 -6.88 9.03 -14.37
C GLU A 183 -6.39 9.32 -12.95
N LEU A 184 -5.23 8.77 -12.56
CA LEU A 184 -4.63 9.01 -11.24
C LEU A 184 -4.13 10.45 -11.10
N ARG A 185 -3.60 11.06 -12.18
CA ARG A 185 -3.26 12.49 -12.18
C ARG A 185 -4.51 13.36 -12.00
N MET A 186 -5.60 13.05 -12.69
CA MET A 186 -6.87 13.76 -12.54
C MET A 186 -7.46 13.59 -11.13
N LYS A 187 -7.35 12.38 -10.56
CA LYS A 187 -7.75 12.11 -9.17
C LYS A 187 -6.95 12.97 -8.20
N TYR A 188 -5.62 13.02 -8.35
CA TYR A 188 -4.73 13.87 -7.55
C TYR A 188 -5.11 15.34 -7.66
N ASN A 189 -5.17 15.90 -8.88
CA ASN A 189 -5.46 17.32 -9.09
C ASN A 189 -6.79 17.73 -8.48
N ARG A 190 -7.85 16.93 -8.67
CA ARG A 190 -9.16 17.21 -8.08
C ARG A 190 -9.12 17.24 -6.55
N TYR A 191 -8.41 16.30 -5.95
CA TYR A 191 -8.31 16.22 -4.49
C TYR A 191 -7.46 17.35 -3.91
N PHE A 192 -6.37 17.68 -4.60
CA PHE A 192 -5.49 18.80 -4.27
C PHE A 192 -6.24 20.12 -4.33
N ASP A 193 -6.93 20.41 -5.45
CA ASP A 193 -7.74 21.63 -5.62
C ASP A 193 -8.79 21.76 -4.52
N ARG A 194 -9.47 20.66 -4.18
CA ARG A 194 -10.43 20.65 -3.07
C ARG A 194 -9.74 20.95 -1.74
N SER A 195 -8.59 20.34 -1.46
CA SER A 195 -7.83 20.57 -0.23
C SER A 195 -7.27 21.98 -0.10
N LEU A 196 -7.06 22.70 -1.22
CA LEU A 196 -6.71 24.12 -1.20
C LEU A 196 -7.89 25.01 -0.78
N LEU A 197 -9.11 24.65 -1.20
CA LEU A 197 -10.33 25.44 -1.00
C LEU A 197 -11.05 25.11 0.32
N GLU A 198 -10.96 23.87 0.78
CA GLU A 198 -11.71 23.31 1.90
C GLU A 198 -10.77 22.71 2.96
N ASP A 199 -11.14 22.86 4.23
CA ASP A 199 -10.56 22.07 5.31
C ASP A 199 -11.30 20.73 5.45
N SER A 200 -10.80 19.84 6.30
CA SER A 200 -11.44 18.56 6.55
C SER A 200 -12.81 18.73 7.18
N ASP A 201 -13.76 17.86 6.81
CA ASP A 201 -15.15 17.93 7.22
C ASP A 201 -15.72 16.52 7.42
N ASP A 202 -16.43 16.29 8.51
CA ASP A 202 -17.13 15.04 8.78
C ASP A 202 -18.56 15.03 8.22
N ASN A 203 -18.99 16.10 7.56
CA ASN A 203 -20.33 16.32 7.01
C ASN A 203 -21.43 16.12 8.07
N GLY A 204 -21.13 16.43 9.33
CA GLY A 204 -22.03 16.25 10.46
C GLY A 204 -22.22 14.79 10.90
N MET A 205 -21.39 13.86 10.41
CA MET A 205 -21.48 12.43 10.72
C MET A 205 -21.32 12.15 12.22
N PHE A 206 -20.51 12.93 12.93
CA PHE A 206 -20.27 12.75 14.37
C PHE A 206 -20.98 13.78 15.24
N MET A 207 -22.01 14.47 14.73
CA MET A 207 -22.83 15.36 15.54
C MET A 207 -23.57 14.58 16.62
N LEU A 208 -23.39 14.99 17.87
CA LEU A 208 -24.17 14.46 18.99
C LEU A 208 -25.61 14.92 18.87
N ASN A 209 -26.53 14.03 19.24
CA ASN A 209 -27.95 14.38 19.30
C ASN A 209 -28.15 15.50 20.34
N PRO A 210 -28.64 16.69 19.94
CA PRO A 210 -28.79 17.82 20.86
C PRO A 210 -29.74 17.51 22.03
N TYR A 211 -30.69 16.59 21.83
CA TYR A 211 -31.63 16.16 22.87
C TYR A 211 -30.99 15.26 23.94
N LEU A 212 -29.80 14.72 23.71
CA LEU A 212 -29.04 13.95 24.70
C LEU A 212 -28.08 14.82 25.54
N LEU A 213 -27.88 16.07 25.13
CA LEU A 213 -26.95 17.01 25.76
C LEU A 213 -27.64 18.04 26.67
N SER A 214 -28.97 18.13 26.62
CA SER A 214 -29.78 18.93 27.52
C SER A 214 -30.10 18.15 28.80
N ASN A 215 -29.13 18.10 29.73
CA ASN A 215 -29.34 17.79 31.15
C ASN A 215 -28.75 18.92 32.00
#